data_AF-A0A0J5GF50-F1
#
_entry.id   AF-A0A0J5GF50-F1
#
_cell.length_a   1.000
_cell.length_b   1.000
_cell.length_c   1.000
_cell.angle_alpha   90.00
_cell.angle_beta   90.00
_cell.angle_gamma   90.00
#
_symmetry.space_group_name_H-M   'P 1'
#
loop_
_entity.id
_entity.type
_entity.pdbx_description
1 polymer ?
#
loop_
_entity_poly.entity_id
_entity_poly.type
_entity_poly.pdbx_seq_one_letter_code
_entity_poly.pdbx_strand_id
1 'polypeptide(L)'
;MALCLAAAVVTGCALPKANQGVSVSQTTRGVEIRSSDSILFDSGQYEVKASARPFLDQVAGLLTSRTKSNVLIEGHTDSVGGRDFNQDLSELRALSVMKALVDRGVPKTRIKALGYGMSRPLANNATEAGRQMNRRTDIIILGERQENLGQDPFKGMIDSVVSFGKGLFK
;
A
#
# COMPACT_ATOMS: atom_id res chain seq x y z
N MET A 1 -44.87 29.53 -0.53
CA MET A 1 -44.98 28.51 -1.59
C MET A 1 -43.57 28.14 -2.01
N ALA A 2 -43.23 26.87 -1.91
CA ALA A 2 -41.89 26.33 -2.09
C ALA A 2 -41.39 26.48 -3.53
N LEU A 3 -40.09 26.73 -3.71
CA LEU A 3 -39.37 26.14 -4.84
C LEU A 3 -37.97 25.75 -4.41
N CYS A 4 -37.81 24.45 -4.21
CA CYS A 4 -36.58 23.73 -4.07
C CYS A 4 -35.96 23.60 -5.48
N LEU A 5 -34.68 23.95 -5.65
CA LEU A 5 -33.92 23.52 -6.82
C LEU A 5 -32.58 22.95 -6.34
N ALA A 6 -32.45 21.65 -6.62
CA ALA A 6 -31.48 20.74 -6.07
C ALA A 6 -30.05 21.07 -6.53
N ALA A 7 -29.14 21.01 -5.56
CA ALA A 7 -27.72 20.95 -5.80
C ALA A 7 -27.36 19.59 -6.43
N ALA A 8 -26.95 19.60 -7.69
CA ALA A 8 -26.20 18.50 -8.27
C ALA A 8 -24.70 18.81 -8.10
N VAL A 9 -24.19 18.60 -6.89
CA VAL A 9 -22.74 18.47 -6.71
C VAL A 9 -22.38 17.14 -7.33
N VAL A 10 -21.84 17.18 -8.55
CA VAL A 10 -21.11 16.08 -9.13
C VAL A 10 -19.96 15.81 -8.17
N THR A 11 -20.16 14.86 -7.25
CA THR A 11 -19.10 14.29 -6.44
C THR A 11 -18.26 13.47 -7.39
N GLY A 12 -17.41 14.16 -8.15
CA GLY A 12 -16.27 13.52 -8.78
C GLY A 12 -15.54 12.80 -7.66
N CYS A 13 -15.38 11.49 -7.80
CA CYS A 13 -14.39 10.73 -7.03
C CYS A 13 -13.05 11.42 -7.26
N ALA A 14 -12.71 12.38 -6.39
CA ALA A 14 -11.37 12.91 -6.31
C ALA A 14 -10.52 11.72 -5.90
N LEU A 15 -9.82 11.14 -6.87
CA LEU A 15 -8.71 10.24 -6.61
C LEU A 15 -7.81 10.99 -5.62
N PRO A 16 -7.55 10.45 -4.42
CA PRO A 16 -6.64 11.11 -3.50
C PRO A 16 -5.32 11.31 -4.24
N LYS A 17 -4.85 12.56 -4.27
CA LYS A 17 -3.52 12.91 -4.78
C LYS A 17 -2.53 11.89 -4.22
N ALA A 18 -2.00 11.04 -5.09
CA ALA A 18 -1.02 10.03 -4.74
C ALA A 18 0.25 10.74 -4.26
N ASN A 19 0.35 10.97 -2.97
CA ASN A 19 1.58 11.44 -2.36
C ASN A 19 2.50 10.22 -2.19
N GLN A 20 3.61 10.27 -2.90
CA GLN A 20 4.84 9.56 -2.52
C GLN A 20 4.71 8.04 -2.42
N GLY A 21 3.98 7.44 -3.36
CA GLY A 21 3.93 5.99 -3.55
C GLY A 21 3.22 5.20 -2.45
N VAL A 22 2.56 5.84 -1.47
CA VAL A 22 1.67 5.15 -0.52
C VAL A 22 0.25 5.71 -0.62
N SER A 23 -0.74 4.84 -0.64
CA SER A 23 -2.16 5.21 -0.62
C SER A 23 -2.95 4.31 0.30
N VAL A 24 -3.97 4.85 0.96
CA VAL A 24 -4.90 4.10 1.80
C VAL A 24 -6.32 4.27 1.28
N SER A 25 -7.02 3.16 1.10
CA SER A 25 -8.37 3.15 0.55
C SER A 25 -9.26 2.11 1.22
N GLN A 26 -10.53 2.46 1.43
CA GLN A 26 -11.56 1.49 1.78
C GLN A 26 -11.91 0.64 0.54
N THR A 27 -11.93 -0.68 0.71
CA THR A 27 -12.36 -1.64 -0.31
C THR A 27 -13.46 -2.56 0.25
N THR A 28 -14.03 -3.41 -0.61
CA THR A 28 -14.97 -4.46 -0.19
C THR A 28 -14.31 -5.55 0.67
N ARG A 29 -12.98 -5.71 0.57
CA ARG A 29 -12.20 -6.69 1.35
C ARG A 29 -11.81 -6.14 2.73
N GLY A 30 -11.92 -4.84 2.93
CA GLY A 30 -11.46 -4.11 4.13
C GLY A 30 -10.62 -2.90 3.76
N VAL A 31 -9.72 -2.49 4.65
CA VAL A 31 -8.84 -1.34 4.41
C VAL A 31 -7.57 -1.80 3.71
N GLU A 32 -7.26 -1.19 2.56
CA GLU A 32 -6.05 -1.47 1.78
C GLU A 32 -5.05 -0.34 1.92
N ILE A 33 -3.83 -0.69 2.32
CA ILE A 33 -2.65 0.17 2.32
C ILE A 33 -1.77 -0.30 1.17
N ARG A 34 -1.72 0.47 0.10
CA ARG A 34 -0.89 0.19 -1.07
C ARG A 34 0.41 0.97 -0.99
N SER A 35 1.52 0.30 -1.24
CA SER A 35 2.86 0.88 -1.28
C SER A 35 3.56 0.55 -2.59
N SER A 36 4.22 1.54 -3.19
CA SER A 36 5.15 1.35 -4.30
C SER A 36 6.32 0.53 -3.82
N ASP A 37 6.73 -0.47 -4.60
CA ASP A 37 7.85 -1.33 -4.23
C ASP A 37 9.16 -0.54 -4.07
N SER A 38 9.31 0.62 -4.71
CA SER A 38 10.49 1.49 -4.57
C SER A 38 10.70 2.03 -3.15
N ILE A 39 9.65 2.03 -2.33
CA ILE A 39 9.71 2.43 -0.91
C ILE A 39 10.28 1.30 -0.07
N LEU A 40 9.91 0.06 -0.40
CA LEU A 40 10.21 -1.14 0.36
C LEU A 40 11.52 -1.82 -0.06
N PHE A 41 11.83 -1.80 -1.36
CA PHE A 41 12.85 -2.64 -1.98
C PHE A 41 13.67 -1.86 -3.02
N ASP A 42 14.91 -2.31 -3.23
CA ASP A 42 15.68 -1.91 -4.39
C ASP A 42 15.28 -2.74 -5.63
N SER A 43 15.64 -2.25 -6.82
CA SER A 43 15.25 -2.89 -8.08
C SER A 43 15.70 -4.35 -8.16
N GLY A 44 14.77 -5.25 -8.50
CA GLY A 44 15.01 -6.69 -8.54
C GLY A 44 15.27 -7.36 -7.18
N GLN A 45 15.24 -6.62 -6.08
CA GLN A 45 15.49 -7.15 -4.73
C GLN A 45 14.17 -7.41 -3.99
N TYR A 46 14.26 -8.25 -2.96
CA TYR A 46 13.18 -8.53 -2.00
C TYR A 46 13.61 -8.26 -0.55
N GLU A 47 14.84 -7.80 -0.31
CA GLU A 47 15.27 -7.36 1.02
C GLU A 47 14.71 -5.97 1.32
N VAL A 48 14.06 -5.86 2.48
CA VAL A 48 13.45 -4.60 2.93
C VAL A 48 14.55 -3.58 3.23
N LYS A 49 14.46 -2.42 2.59
CA LYS A 49 15.40 -1.31 2.77
C LYS A 49 15.37 -0.76 4.19
N ALA A 50 16.51 -0.30 4.68
CA ALA A 50 16.57 0.44 5.95
C ALA A 50 15.67 1.68 5.96
N SER A 51 15.55 2.38 4.81
CA SER A 51 14.66 3.53 4.64
C SER A 51 13.17 3.19 4.76
N ALA A 52 12.79 1.92 4.59
CA ALA A 52 11.41 1.45 4.72
C ALA A 52 10.97 1.22 6.17
N ARG A 53 11.92 1.21 7.13
CA ARG A 53 11.64 0.91 8.54
C ARG A 53 10.56 1.81 9.14
N PRO A 54 10.57 3.15 8.96
CA PRO A 54 9.53 4.01 9.54
C PRO A 54 8.13 3.69 9.02
N PHE A 55 8.00 3.37 7.73
CA PHE A 55 6.72 2.94 7.15
C PHE A 55 6.23 1.65 7.81
N LEU A 56 7.11 0.65 7.92
CA LEU A 56 6.76 -0.64 8.53
C LEU A 56 6.49 -0.54 10.02
N ASP A 57 7.18 0.34 10.75
CA ASP A 57 6.94 0.62 12.16
C ASP A 57 5.53 1.18 12.36
N GLN A 58 5.09 2.10 11.50
CA GLN A 58 3.74 2.65 11.55
C GLN A 58 2.67 1.64 11.17
N VAL A 59 2.88 0.85 10.12
CA VAL A 59 1.95 -0.23 9.74
C VAL A 59 1.81 -1.22 10.89
N ALA A 60 2.92 -1.67 11.48
CA ALA A 60 2.89 -2.57 12.63
C ALA A 60 2.22 -1.95 13.86
N GLY A 61 2.48 -0.68 14.15
CA GLY A 61 1.83 0.06 15.23
C GLY A 61 0.31 0.13 15.04
N LEU A 62 -0.16 0.39 13.82
CA LEU A 62 -1.58 0.35 13.49
C LEU A 62 -2.15 -1.06 13.70
N LEU A 63 -1.48 -2.08 13.17
CA LEU A 63 -1.94 -3.48 13.24
C LEU A 63 -1.94 -4.07 14.65
N THR A 64 -1.14 -3.53 15.57
CA THR A 64 -1.07 -3.99 16.96
C THR A 64 -1.96 -3.17 17.90
N SER A 65 -2.14 -1.87 17.64
CA SER A 65 -2.88 -0.98 18.54
C SER A 65 -4.35 -0.74 18.16
N ARG A 66 -4.70 -0.85 16.88
CA ARG A 66 -6.03 -0.43 16.39
C ARG A 66 -6.93 -1.56 15.94
N THR A 67 -6.39 -2.73 15.63
CA THR A 67 -7.19 -3.83 15.07
C THR A 67 -6.62 -5.20 15.43
N LYS A 68 -7.51 -6.19 15.57
CA LYS A 68 -7.16 -7.62 15.68
C LYS A 68 -7.44 -8.40 14.40
N SER A 69 -7.91 -7.71 13.35
CA SER A 69 -8.30 -8.31 12.07
C SER A 69 -7.12 -9.00 11.38
N ASN A 70 -7.44 -9.99 10.55
CA ASN A 70 -6.45 -10.69 9.73
C ASN A 70 -5.92 -9.76 8.63
N VAL A 71 -4.68 -9.99 8.22
CA VAL A 71 -3.96 -9.17 7.26
C VAL A 71 -3.54 -10.04 6.08
N LEU A 72 -3.78 -9.53 4.88
CA LEU A 72 -3.32 -10.14 3.64
C LEU A 72 -2.33 -9.21 2.96
N ILE A 73 -1.13 -9.71 2.70
CA ILE A 73 -0.07 -9.01 1.99
C ILE A 73 0.01 -9.59 0.58
N GLU A 74 -0.15 -8.74 -0.42
CA GLU A 74 -0.14 -9.12 -1.84
C GLU A 74 1.04 -8.42 -2.53
N GLY A 75 1.96 -9.20 -3.09
CA GLY A 75 3.07 -8.70 -3.91
C GLY A 75 2.71 -8.71 -5.39
N HIS A 76 3.10 -7.66 -6.11
CA HIS A 76 2.84 -7.50 -7.54
C HIS A 76 4.08 -6.98 -8.27
N THR A 77 4.29 -7.46 -9.50
CA THR A 77 5.33 -6.97 -10.40
C THR A 77 4.72 -6.28 -11.62
N ASP A 78 5.57 -5.60 -12.39
CA ASP A 78 5.25 -5.28 -13.78
C ASP A 78 5.48 -6.50 -14.68
N SER A 79 5.37 -6.30 -16.00
CA SER A 79 5.58 -7.37 -16.99
C SER A 79 7.03 -7.48 -17.49
N VAL A 80 8.01 -6.85 -16.84
CA VAL A 80 9.41 -6.95 -17.26
C VAL A 80 10.00 -8.23 -16.67
N GLY A 81 10.65 -9.04 -17.50
CA GLY A 81 11.23 -10.32 -17.07
C GLY A 81 10.31 -11.53 -17.28
N GLY A 82 10.78 -12.70 -16.86
CA GLY A 82 10.05 -13.97 -17.01
C GLY A 82 8.88 -14.09 -16.05
N ARG A 83 7.84 -14.83 -16.45
CA ARG A 83 6.64 -15.06 -15.63
C ARG A 83 6.98 -15.68 -14.28
N ASP A 84 7.78 -16.75 -14.29
CA ASP A 84 8.13 -17.50 -13.07
C ASP A 84 9.02 -16.65 -12.16
N PHE A 85 9.99 -15.94 -12.73
CA PHE A 85 10.80 -14.97 -11.98
C PHE A 85 9.93 -13.91 -11.28
N ASN A 86 8.95 -13.35 -11.99
CA ASN A 86 8.05 -12.35 -11.42
C ASN A 86 7.12 -12.93 -10.36
N GLN A 87 6.69 -14.18 -10.53
CA GLN A 87 5.94 -14.91 -9.52
C GLN A 87 6.77 -15.05 -8.24
N ASP A 88 7.96 -15.63 -8.34
CA ASP A 88 8.88 -15.83 -7.21
C ASP A 88 9.23 -14.52 -6.52
N LEU A 89 9.57 -13.48 -7.29
CA LEU A 89 9.93 -12.16 -6.76
C LEU A 89 8.77 -11.56 -5.96
N SER A 90 7.54 -11.65 -6.47
CA SER A 90 6.36 -11.12 -5.77
C SER A 90 6.05 -11.87 -4.48
N GLU A 91 6.25 -13.19 -4.46
CA GLU A 91 6.06 -14.02 -3.27
C GLU A 91 7.10 -13.71 -2.21
N LEU A 92 8.37 -13.63 -2.61
CA LEU A 92 9.48 -13.28 -1.72
C LEU A 92 9.29 -11.88 -1.11
N ARG A 93 8.85 -10.90 -1.88
CA ARG A 93 8.53 -9.54 -1.38
C ARG A 93 7.41 -9.56 -0.35
N ALA A 94 6.31 -10.27 -0.63
CA ALA A 94 5.22 -10.40 0.32
C ALA A 94 5.66 -11.08 1.62
N LEU A 95 6.50 -12.12 1.53
CA LEU A 95 7.09 -12.81 2.67
C LEU A 95 8.05 -11.91 3.46
N SER A 96 8.86 -11.10 2.80
CA SER A 96 9.75 -10.14 3.45
C SER A 96 9.00 -9.09 4.25
N VAL A 97 7.89 -8.56 3.72
CA VAL A 97 7.02 -7.62 4.44
C VAL A 97 6.34 -8.31 5.61
N MET A 98 5.83 -9.52 5.43
CA MET A 98 5.29 -10.32 6.54
C MET A 98 6.34 -10.48 7.64
N LYS A 99 7.56 -10.92 7.30
CA LYS A 99 8.64 -11.08 8.27
C LYS A 99 8.91 -9.78 9.01
N ALA A 100 9.02 -8.66 8.28
CA ALA A 100 9.29 -7.37 8.88
C ALA A 100 8.19 -6.90 9.84
N LEU A 101 6.92 -7.22 9.58
CA LEU A 101 5.80 -6.93 10.49
C LEU A 101 5.77 -7.87 11.70
N VAL A 102 6.10 -9.15 11.51
CA VAL A 102 6.22 -10.12 12.61
C VAL A 102 7.34 -9.72 13.57
N ASP A 103 8.49 -9.30 13.04
CA ASP A 103 9.62 -8.79 13.83
C ASP A 103 9.23 -7.53 14.65
N ARG A 104 8.15 -6.85 14.27
CA ARG A 104 7.56 -5.68 14.97
C ARG A 104 6.39 -6.05 15.88
N GLY A 105 6.17 -7.33 16.14
CA GLY A 105 5.17 -7.81 17.09
C GLY A 105 3.77 -8.06 16.51
N VAL A 106 3.58 -7.98 15.20
CA VAL A 106 2.30 -8.44 14.60
C VAL A 106 2.26 -9.97 14.63
N PRO A 107 1.24 -10.61 15.23
CA PRO A 107 1.18 -12.06 15.30
C PRO A 107 1.20 -12.70 13.90
N LYS A 108 2.14 -13.62 13.65
CA LYS A 108 2.25 -14.34 12.36
C LYS A 108 0.95 -15.04 11.97
N THR A 109 0.20 -15.55 12.95
CA THR A 109 -1.10 -16.22 12.73
C THR A 109 -2.17 -15.32 12.12
N ARG A 110 -2.02 -14.00 12.20
CA ARG A 110 -2.93 -13.02 11.57
C ARG A 110 -2.55 -12.69 10.13
N ILE A 111 -1.32 -13.00 9.70
CA ILE A 111 -0.79 -12.54 8.42
C ILE A 111 -0.76 -13.69 7.41
N LYS A 112 -1.28 -13.44 6.21
CA LYS A 112 -1.05 -14.27 5.02
C LYS A 112 -0.32 -13.44 3.97
N ALA A 113 0.69 -14.02 3.33
CA ALA A 113 1.45 -13.41 2.24
C ALA A 113 1.20 -14.19 0.94
N LEU A 114 0.94 -13.48 -0.16
CA LEU A 114 0.73 -14.04 -1.50
C LEU A 114 1.47 -13.18 -2.54
N GLY A 115 2.08 -13.83 -3.53
CA GLY A 115 2.59 -13.17 -4.72
C GLY A 115 1.67 -13.44 -5.91
N TYR A 116 1.42 -12.42 -6.72
CA TYR A 116 0.63 -12.56 -7.97
C TYR A 116 1.47 -12.34 -9.23
N GLY A 117 2.76 -12.07 -9.08
CA GLY A 117 3.63 -11.63 -10.16
C GLY A 117 2.98 -10.52 -10.97
N MET A 118 2.97 -10.71 -12.29
CA MET A 118 2.41 -9.75 -13.25
C MET A 118 0.92 -9.99 -13.58
N SER A 119 0.24 -10.92 -12.90
CA SER A 119 -1.11 -11.39 -13.29
C SER A 119 -2.25 -10.42 -12.94
N ARG A 120 -1.99 -9.41 -12.10
CA ARG A 120 -2.99 -8.42 -11.64
C ARG A 120 -2.49 -6.99 -11.83
N PRO A 121 -2.33 -6.52 -13.09
CA PRO A 121 -1.90 -5.15 -13.37
C PRO A 121 -2.99 -4.14 -13.00
N LEU A 122 -2.59 -3.01 -12.41
CA LEU A 122 -3.45 -1.84 -12.22
C LEU A 122 -3.43 -0.90 -13.43
N ALA A 123 -2.33 -0.92 -14.19
CA ALA A 123 -2.12 -0.02 -15.30
C ALA A 123 -1.42 -0.71 -16.48
N ASN A 124 -1.41 -0.02 -17.62
CA ASN A 124 -0.83 -0.53 -18.86
C ASN A 124 0.69 -0.73 -18.75
N ASN A 125 1.15 -1.97 -18.84
CA ASN A 125 2.57 -2.32 -18.79
C ASN A 125 3.41 -1.78 -19.96
N ALA A 126 2.79 -1.31 -21.04
CA ALA A 126 3.49 -0.71 -22.17
C ALA A 126 4.17 0.63 -21.79
N THR A 127 3.65 1.35 -20.78
CA THR A 127 4.20 2.64 -20.35
C THR A 127 5.03 2.50 -19.08
N GLU A 128 6.08 3.31 -18.94
CA GLU A 128 6.91 3.29 -17.71
C GLU A 128 6.09 3.68 -16.48
N ALA A 129 5.22 4.68 -16.60
CA ALA A 129 4.30 5.06 -15.52
C ALA A 129 3.36 3.90 -15.13
N GLY A 130 2.88 3.14 -16.11
CA GLY A 130 2.04 1.97 -15.86
C GLY A 130 2.79 0.85 -15.13
N ARG A 131 4.02 0.57 -15.56
CA ARG A 131 4.89 -0.40 -14.86
C ARG A 131 5.18 0.02 -13.42
N GLN A 132 5.46 1.30 -13.19
CA GLN A 132 5.67 1.85 -11.84
C GLN A 132 4.47 1.60 -10.93
N MET A 133 3.24 1.80 -11.43
CA MET A 133 2.03 1.53 -10.66
C MET A 133 1.80 0.03 -10.40
N ASN A 134 2.27 -0.85 -11.29
CA ASN A 134 2.13 -2.29 -11.14
C ASN A 134 3.11 -2.89 -10.12
N ARG A 135 4.31 -2.31 -9.98
CA ARG A 135 5.31 -2.69 -8.97
C ARG A 135 4.90 -2.18 -7.58
N ARG A 136 4.12 -2.98 -6.88
CA ARG A 136 3.51 -2.59 -5.61
C ARG A 136 3.35 -3.75 -4.66
N THR A 137 3.20 -3.40 -3.39
CA THR A 137 2.76 -4.28 -2.33
C THR A 137 1.47 -3.72 -1.72
N ASP A 138 0.42 -4.54 -1.71
CA ASP A 138 -0.87 -4.20 -1.11
C ASP A 138 -0.99 -4.91 0.26
N ILE A 139 -1.24 -4.16 1.33
CA ILE A 139 -1.45 -4.66 2.69
C ILE A 139 -2.93 -4.44 3.04
N ILE A 140 -3.69 -5.51 3.19
CA ILE A 140 -5.14 -5.47 3.31
C ILE A 140 -5.54 -5.96 4.69
N ILE A 141 -6.22 -5.09 5.44
CA ILE A 141 -6.77 -5.38 6.76
C ILE A 141 -8.20 -5.88 6.56
N LEU A 142 -8.38 -7.20 6.66
CA LEU A 142 -9.59 -7.89 6.21
C LEU A 142 -10.80 -7.54 7.08
N GLY A 143 -11.91 -7.17 6.44
CA GLY A 143 -13.17 -6.85 7.09
C GLY A 143 -13.16 -5.55 7.90
N GLU A 144 -12.06 -4.80 7.88
CA GLU A 144 -11.92 -3.57 8.66
C GLU A 144 -12.51 -2.35 7.95
N ARG A 145 -12.88 -1.34 8.73
CA ARG A 145 -13.31 -0.03 8.23
C ARG A 145 -12.29 1.04 8.57
N GLN A 146 -12.07 1.97 7.63
CA GLN A 146 -11.07 3.03 7.81
C GLN A 146 -11.33 3.88 9.07
N GLU A 147 -12.59 4.12 9.42
CA GLU A 147 -12.98 4.83 10.65
C GLU A 147 -12.51 4.14 11.95
N ASN A 148 -12.43 2.80 11.97
CA ASN A 148 -11.98 2.03 13.14
C ASN A 148 -10.47 2.14 13.36
N LEU A 149 -9.72 2.46 12.30
CA LEU A 149 -8.27 2.64 12.35
C LEU A 149 -7.85 4.06 12.78
N GLY A 150 -8.83 4.95 13.00
CA GLY A 150 -8.63 6.37 13.27
C GLY A 150 -8.69 7.21 11.98
N GLN A 151 -8.99 8.50 12.11
CA GLN A 151 -8.96 9.40 10.96
C GLN A 151 -7.52 9.52 10.42
N ASP A 152 -7.34 9.04 9.19
CA ASP A 152 -6.10 9.11 8.42
C ASP A 152 -4.85 8.67 9.22
N PRO A 153 -4.72 7.36 9.54
CA PRO A 153 -3.66 6.87 10.42
C PRO A 153 -2.26 7.04 9.81
N PHE A 154 -2.17 7.39 8.52
CA PHE A 154 -0.93 7.66 7.81
C PHE A 154 -0.75 9.14 7.47
N LYS A 155 -1.64 10.03 7.91
CA LYS A 155 -1.55 11.47 7.66
C LYS A 155 -0.20 12.03 8.06
N GLY A 156 0.27 11.69 9.26
CA GLY A 156 1.57 12.14 9.76
C GLY A 156 2.75 11.64 8.92
N MET A 157 2.63 10.47 8.28
CA MET A 157 3.64 9.95 7.37
C MET A 157 3.64 10.72 6.05
N ILE A 158 2.46 10.87 5.45
CA ILE A 158 2.29 11.56 4.18
C ILE A 158 2.75 13.02 4.32
N ASP A 159 2.38 13.69 5.42
CA ASP A 159 2.82 15.05 5.74
C ASP A 159 4.35 15.13 5.93
N SER A 160 4.97 14.14 6.57
CA SER A 160 6.43 14.12 6.80
C SER A 160 7.22 13.91 5.50
N VAL A 161 6.77 13.01 4.61
CA VAL A 161 7.43 12.80 3.32
C VAL A 161 7.24 14.01 2.40
N VAL A 162 6.06 14.64 2.43
CA VAL A 162 5.78 15.88 1.69
C VAL A 162 6.67 17.04 2.19
N SER A 163 6.90 17.13 3.50
CA SER A 163 7.81 18.13 4.09
C SER A 163 9.28 17.89 3.70
N PHE A 164 9.73 16.63 3.73
CA PHE A 164 11.10 16.25 3.33
C PHE A 164 11.39 16.61 1.86
N GLY A 165 10.44 16.33 0.96
CA GLY A 165 10.56 16.71 -0.45
C GLY A 165 10.67 18.22 -0.67
N LYS A 166 9.99 19.04 0.14
CA LYS A 166 10.10 20.51 0.06
C LYS A 166 11.45 21.07 0.57
N GLY A 167 12.17 20.32 1.41
CA GLY A 167 13.48 20.72 1.92
C GLY A 167 14.63 20.53 0.91
N LEU A 168 14.46 19.65 -0.07
CA LEU A 168 15.46 19.34 -1.10
C LEU A 168 15.44 20.26 -2.33
N PHE A 169 14.44 21.15 -2.44
CA PHE A 169 14.30 22.12 -3.52
C PHE A 169 14.41 23.58 -3.03
N LYS A 170 15.17 23.83 -1.96
CA LYS A 170 15.60 25.17 -1.56
C LYS A 170 17.08 25.37 -1.83
#